data_AF-A0A2K1EN47-F1
#
_entry.id   AF-A0A2K1EN47-F1
#
_cell.length_a   1.000
_cell.length_b   1.000
_cell.length_c   1.000
_cell.angle_alpha   90.00
_cell.angle_beta   90.00
_cell.angle_gamma   90.00
#
_symmetry.space_group_name_H-M   'P 1'
#
loop_
_entity.id
_entity.type
_entity.pdbx_description
1 polymer ?
#
loop_
_entity_poly.entity_id
_entity_poly.type
_entity_poly.pdbx_seq_one_letter_code
_entity_poly.pdbx_strand_id
1 'polypeptide(L)'
;MILRVIKAEGLKLKKICWWIPLIQGCVLTGMTAVEWYLYFRQGPGGVYAGFAVMFMFLSFVMLLGGTLLASIMAGTEHDTQTWKQLMAMPVPRSYIYLSKIVWIVILQLGTALITVAGMSLIWVLYTNEPIPWRIMLLQPINASLATLPVLAIQLWLSTLFTNQAFPLAFGIFGSIASLFLARTSILWIKILPWSYPALSSPLMKEHMIWVIVALSAGVIFTGLGTLQFTKHEFK
;
A
#
# COMPACT_ATOMS: atom_id res chain seq x y z
N MET A 1 -16.14 17.72 -12.03
CA MET A 1 -17.02 16.54 -11.87
C MET A 1 -16.34 15.44 -11.07
N ILE A 2 -15.15 14.95 -11.46
CA ILE A 2 -14.39 13.90 -10.73
C ILE A 2 -14.21 14.17 -9.22
N LEU A 3 -13.92 15.41 -8.82
CA LEU A 3 -13.73 15.77 -7.41
C LEU A 3 -14.98 15.50 -6.55
N ARG A 4 -16.18 15.65 -7.12
CA ARG A 4 -17.44 15.32 -6.43
C ARG A 4 -17.60 13.81 -6.25
N VAL A 5 -17.18 13.03 -7.25
CA VAL A 5 -17.18 11.55 -7.19
C VAL A 5 -16.19 11.07 -6.13
N ILE A 6 -14.98 11.63 -6.09
CA ILE A 6 -14.00 11.33 -5.04
C ILE A 6 -14.57 11.62 -3.66
N LYS A 7 -15.18 12.80 -3.44
CA LYS A 7 -15.79 13.12 -2.14
C LYS A 7 -16.92 12.14 -1.77
N ALA A 8 -17.80 11.82 -2.72
CA ALA A 8 -18.88 10.86 -2.50
C ALA A 8 -18.34 9.46 -2.15
N GLU A 9 -17.30 9.02 -2.84
CA GLU A 9 -16.64 7.74 -2.56
C GLU A 9 -16.05 7.71 -1.14
N GLY A 10 -15.49 8.84 -0.68
CA GLY A 10 -14.96 8.99 0.68
C GLY A 10 -16.02 8.84 1.76
N LEU A 11 -17.23 9.36 1.52
CA LEU A 11 -18.37 9.24 2.43
C LEU A 11 -18.93 7.81 2.51
N LYS A 12 -18.72 6.99 1.46
CA LYS A 12 -19.12 5.58 1.43
C LYS A 12 -18.16 4.66 2.18
N LEU A 13 -16.94 5.12 2.47
CA LEU A 13 -15.94 4.28 3.11
C LEU A 13 -16.44 3.76 4.45
N LYS A 14 -16.39 2.44 4.63
CA LYS A 14 -16.64 1.82 5.93
C LYS A 14 -15.65 2.39 6.96
N LYS A 15 -16.11 2.55 8.20
CA LYS A 15 -15.26 3.03 9.31
C LYS A 15 -13.94 2.25 9.41
N ILE A 16 -13.97 0.93 9.17
CA ILE A 16 -12.78 0.08 9.18
C ILE A 16 -11.68 0.54 8.20
N CYS A 17 -12.03 1.13 7.05
CA CYS A 17 -11.05 1.63 6.08
C CYS A 17 -10.20 2.78 6.66
N TRP A 18 -10.79 3.61 7.53
CA TRP A 18 -10.07 4.68 8.21
C TRP A 18 -9.19 4.16 9.36
N TRP A 19 -9.54 3.03 9.96
CA TRP A 19 -8.74 2.39 11.00
C TRP A 19 -7.56 1.59 10.44
N ILE A 20 -7.64 1.10 9.20
CA ILE A 20 -6.56 0.30 8.58
C ILE A 20 -5.21 1.05 8.62
N PRO A 21 -5.07 2.29 8.12
CA PRO A 21 -3.80 3.00 8.17
C PRO A 21 -3.23 3.15 9.58
N LEU A 22 -4.11 3.40 10.56
CA LEU A 22 -3.74 3.55 11.96
C LEU A 22 -3.24 2.23 12.54
N ILE A 23 -3.99 1.14 12.35
CA ILE A 23 -3.60 -0.18 12.83
C ILE A 23 -2.26 -0.59 12.20
N GLN A 24 -2.09 -0.39 10.90
CA GLN A 24 -0.86 -0.74 10.20
C GLN A 24 0.36 0.03 10.69
N GLY A 25 0.23 1.36 10.80
CA GLY A 25 1.30 2.21 11.31
C GLY A 25 1.67 1.81 12.74
N CYS A 26 0.67 1.67 13.62
CA CYS A 26 0.87 1.29 15.02
C CYS A 26 1.51 -0.09 15.18
N VAL A 27 1.05 -1.10 14.42
CA VAL A 27 1.61 -2.46 14.46
C VAL A 27 3.07 -2.44 14.00
N LEU A 28 3.38 -1.75 12.91
CA LEU A 28 4.74 -1.68 12.38
C LEU A 28 5.68 -0.95 13.37
N THR A 29 5.25 0.18 13.93
CA THR A 29 6.05 0.92 14.92
C THR A 29 6.18 0.16 16.24
N GLY A 30 5.11 -0.51 16.70
CA GLY A 30 5.14 -1.32 17.90
C GLY A 30 6.08 -2.51 17.77
N MET A 31 6.03 -3.22 16.64
CA MET A 31 6.96 -4.30 16.32
C MET A 31 8.41 -3.80 16.33
N THR A 32 8.67 -2.65 15.69
CA THR A 32 10.00 -2.04 15.66
C THR A 32 10.53 -1.71 17.07
N ALA A 33 9.67 -1.17 17.94
CA ALA A 33 10.04 -0.86 19.32
C ALA A 33 10.36 -2.11 20.14
N VAL A 34 9.55 -3.17 19.97
CA VAL A 34 9.76 -4.46 20.65
C VAL A 34 11.06 -5.12 20.18
N GLU A 35 11.29 -5.20 18.87
CA GLU A 35 12.53 -5.76 18.31
C GLU A 35 13.77 -4.99 18.77
N TRP A 36 13.68 -3.66 18.80
CA TRP A 36 14.77 -2.85 19.32
C TRP A 36 15.08 -3.17 20.78
N TYR A 37 14.04 -3.22 21.64
CA TYR A 37 14.19 -3.51 23.06
C TYR A 37 14.79 -4.90 23.33
N LEU A 38 14.33 -5.91 22.59
CA LEU A 38 14.74 -7.31 22.80
C LEU A 38 16.10 -7.65 22.19
N TYR A 39 16.42 -7.13 21.00
CA TYR A 39 17.54 -7.63 20.20
C TYR A 39 18.62 -6.59 19.89
N PHE A 40 18.25 -5.32 19.70
CA PHE A 40 19.18 -4.33 19.16
C PHE A 40 19.69 -3.31 20.17
N ARG A 41 19.10 -3.24 21.37
CA ARG A 41 19.57 -2.38 22.46
C ARG A 41 21.01 -2.66 22.89
N GLN A 42 21.48 -3.91 22.78
CA GLN A 42 22.85 -4.34 23.13
C GLN A 42 23.73 -4.63 21.90
N GLY A 43 23.16 -4.51 20.68
CA GLY A 43 23.85 -4.85 19.44
C GLY A 43 24.67 -3.68 18.87
N PRO A 44 25.70 -3.95 18.07
CA PRO A 44 26.59 -2.92 17.50
C PRO A 44 25.88 -1.93 16.56
N GLY A 45 24.68 -2.28 16.05
CA GLY A 45 23.88 -1.43 15.16
C GLY A 45 22.91 -0.48 15.86
N GLY A 46 22.75 -0.58 17.18
CA GLY A 46 21.90 0.29 17.99
C GLY A 46 20.50 0.51 17.41
N VAL A 47 20.04 1.75 17.41
CA VAL A 47 18.70 2.14 16.94
C VAL A 47 18.52 1.89 15.45
N TYR A 48 19.55 2.13 14.63
CA TYR A 48 19.51 1.90 13.18
C TYR A 48 19.19 0.46 12.77
N ALA A 49 19.56 -0.53 13.58
CA ALA A 49 19.25 -1.93 13.30
C ALA A 49 17.74 -2.22 13.40
N GLY A 50 17.03 -1.60 14.36
CA GLY A 50 15.56 -1.69 14.44
C GLY A 50 14.89 -1.08 13.21
N PHE A 51 15.40 0.05 12.70
CA PHE A 51 14.91 0.64 11.46
C PHE A 51 15.14 -0.25 10.24
N ALA A 52 16.27 -0.94 10.16
CA ALA A 52 16.54 -1.86 9.06
C ALA A 52 15.53 -3.03 9.01
N VAL A 53 15.14 -3.57 10.17
CA VAL A 53 14.11 -4.62 10.24
C VAL A 53 12.74 -4.06 9.90
N MET A 54 12.40 -2.88 10.41
CA MET A 54 11.16 -2.19 10.04
C MET A 54 11.01 -2.02 8.53
N PHE A 55 12.08 -1.61 7.84
CA PHE A 55 12.05 -1.40 6.39
C PHE A 55 11.84 -2.70 5.61
N MET A 56 12.20 -3.85 6.18
CA MET A 56 11.85 -5.15 5.61
C MET A 56 10.33 -5.39 5.66
N PHE A 57 9.70 -5.14 6.80
CA PHE A 57 8.26 -5.37 6.99
C PHE A 57 7.36 -4.29 6.39
N LEU A 58 7.88 -3.09 6.16
CA LEU A 58 7.15 -1.97 5.57
C LEU A 58 6.50 -2.33 4.23
N SER A 59 7.22 -3.07 3.38
CA SER A 59 6.71 -3.52 2.07
C SER A 59 5.50 -4.44 2.22
N PHE A 60 5.61 -5.42 3.10
CA PHE A 60 4.53 -6.35 3.41
C PHE A 60 3.30 -5.63 3.96
N VAL A 61 3.49 -4.76 4.96
CA VAL A 61 2.40 -4.01 5.59
C VAL A 61 1.68 -3.15 4.56
N MET A 62 2.42 -2.36 3.77
CA MET A 62 1.83 -1.51 2.74
C MET A 62 1.02 -2.33 1.73
N LEU A 63 1.58 -3.40 1.17
CA LEU A 63 0.88 -4.23 0.20
C LEU A 63 -0.38 -4.86 0.80
N LEU A 64 -0.29 -5.39 2.01
CA LEU A 64 -1.42 -6.01 2.71
C LEU A 64 -2.54 -4.99 2.97
N GLY A 65 -2.21 -3.77 3.38
CA GLY A 65 -3.20 -2.69 3.56
C GLY A 65 -3.94 -2.35 2.30
N GLY A 66 -3.19 -2.19 1.21
CA GLY A 66 -3.76 -2.01 -0.12
C GLY A 66 -4.73 -3.11 -0.51
N THR A 67 -4.38 -4.36 -0.21
CA THR A 67 -5.23 -5.52 -0.51
C THR A 67 -6.51 -5.58 0.29
N LEU A 68 -6.45 -5.23 1.58
CA LEU A 68 -7.62 -5.12 2.42
C LEU A 68 -8.52 -3.96 1.96
N LEU A 69 -7.94 -2.79 1.68
CA LEU A 69 -8.70 -1.62 1.25
C LEU A 69 -9.42 -1.87 -0.09
N ALA A 70 -8.71 -2.40 -1.08
CA ALA A 70 -9.30 -2.76 -2.38
C ALA A 70 -10.43 -3.79 -2.24
N SER A 71 -10.21 -4.84 -1.44
CA SER A 71 -11.19 -5.89 -1.23
C SER A 71 -12.41 -5.40 -0.45
N ILE A 72 -12.24 -4.57 0.57
CA ILE A 72 -13.37 -3.99 1.32
C ILE A 72 -14.17 -3.05 0.43
N MET A 73 -13.51 -2.15 -0.31
CA MET A 73 -14.20 -1.17 -1.16
C MET A 73 -14.98 -1.79 -2.33
N ALA A 74 -14.46 -2.85 -2.95
CA ALA A 74 -15.18 -3.55 -4.01
C ALA A 74 -16.17 -4.58 -3.45
N GLY A 75 -15.78 -5.27 -2.38
CA GLY A 75 -16.61 -6.26 -1.69
C GLY A 75 -17.90 -5.67 -1.19
N THR A 76 -17.88 -4.46 -0.61
CA THR A 76 -19.11 -3.79 -0.19
C THR A 76 -20.10 -3.58 -1.30
N GLU A 77 -19.63 -3.30 -2.51
CA GLU A 77 -20.49 -3.05 -3.67
C GLU A 77 -21.04 -4.35 -4.24
N HIS A 78 -20.26 -5.44 -4.18
CA HIS A 78 -20.72 -6.80 -4.50
C HIS A 78 -21.76 -7.31 -3.50
N ASP A 79 -21.49 -7.18 -2.21
CA ASP A 79 -22.38 -7.63 -1.13
C ASP A 79 -23.73 -6.90 -1.14
N THR A 80 -23.71 -5.61 -1.47
CA THR A 80 -24.93 -4.77 -1.50
C THR A 80 -25.58 -4.67 -2.88
N GLN A 81 -25.02 -5.34 -3.90
CA GLN A 81 -25.53 -5.32 -5.29
C GLN A 81 -25.68 -3.90 -5.87
N THR A 82 -24.87 -2.96 -5.38
CA THR A 82 -24.96 -1.52 -5.69
C THR A 82 -24.23 -1.14 -6.98
N TRP A 83 -23.46 -2.05 -7.57
CA TRP A 83 -22.82 -1.85 -8.87
C TRP A 83 -23.82 -1.41 -9.96
N LYS A 84 -25.02 -2.00 -10.00
CA LYS A 84 -26.06 -1.63 -10.99
C LYS A 84 -26.51 -0.18 -10.81
N GLN A 85 -26.73 0.24 -9.56
CA GLN A 85 -27.13 1.60 -9.24
C GLN A 85 -26.01 2.60 -9.59
N LEU A 86 -24.76 2.26 -9.27
CA LEU A 86 -23.59 3.05 -9.64
C LEU A 86 -23.43 3.22 -11.15
N MET A 87 -23.67 2.16 -11.93
CA MET A 87 -23.57 2.19 -13.40
C MET A 87 -24.73 2.95 -14.07
N ALA A 88 -25.86 3.11 -13.38
CA ALA A 88 -27.01 3.89 -13.84
C ALA A 88 -26.87 5.40 -13.54
N MET A 89 -25.92 5.79 -12.67
CA MET A 89 -25.69 7.20 -12.38
C MET A 89 -25.16 7.92 -13.63
N PRO A 90 -25.51 9.21 -13.84
CA PRO A 90 -25.03 10.02 -14.97
C PRO A 90 -23.58 10.49 -14.75
N VAL A 91 -22.68 9.55 -14.43
CA VAL A 91 -21.26 9.76 -14.16
C VAL A 91 -20.47 8.76 -14.98
N PRO A 92 -19.36 9.16 -15.64
CA PRO A 92 -18.57 8.22 -16.41
C PRO A 92 -17.98 7.14 -15.51
N ARG A 93 -18.08 5.88 -15.95
CA ARG A 93 -17.63 4.70 -15.19
C ARG A 93 -16.15 4.75 -14.81
N SER A 94 -15.33 5.38 -15.66
CA SER A 94 -13.91 5.60 -15.38
C SER A 94 -13.67 6.43 -14.12
N TYR A 95 -14.53 7.40 -13.82
CA TYR A 95 -14.39 8.24 -12.62
C TYR A 95 -14.67 7.47 -11.34
N ILE A 96 -15.57 6.47 -11.39
CA ILE A 96 -15.88 5.61 -10.24
C ILE A 96 -14.66 4.75 -9.88
N TYR A 97 -14.04 4.12 -10.88
CA TYR A 97 -12.85 3.31 -10.68
C TYR A 97 -11.66 4.15 -10.19
N LEU A 98 -11.40 5.29 -10.85
CA LEU A 98 -10.32 6.19 -10.47
C LEU A 98 -10.52 6.76 -9.06
N SER A 99 -11.75 7.09 -8.65
CA SER A 99 -12.01 7.56 -7.28
C SER A 99 -11.68 6.51 -6.23
N LYS A 100 -11.94 5.23 -6.49
CA LYS A 100 -11.58 4.13 -5.58
C LYS A 100 -10.06 4.02 -5.43
N ILE A 101 -9.31 4.00 -6.54
CA ILE A 101 -7.84 3.99 -6.51
C ILE A 101 -7.29 5.20 -5.76
N VAL A 102 -7.83 6.40 -5.99
CA VAL A 102 -7.38 7.61 -5.31
C VAL A 102 -7.54 7.49 -3.80
N TRP A 103 -8.65 6.95 -3.31
CA TRP A 103 -8.84 6.72 -1.88
C TRP A 103 -7.89 5.68 -1.29
N ILE A 104 -7.63 4.58 -2.01
CA ILE A 104 -6.65 3.58 -1.57
C ILE A 104 -5.27 4.24 -1.44
N VAL A 105 -4.87 5.07 -2.40
CA VAL A 105 -3.59 5.80 -2.35
C VAL A 105 -3.56 6.81 -1.20
N ILE A 106 -4.63 7.58 -0.98
CA ILE A 106 -4.71 8.54 0.13
C ILE A 106 -4.57 7.84 1.48
N LEU A 107 -5.29 6.73 1.69
CA LEU A 107 -5.22 5.97 2.93
C LEU A 107 -3.83 5.35 3.13
N GLN A 108 -3.19 4.88 2.06
CA GLN A 108 -1.82 4.37 2.09
C GLN A 108 -0.79 5.44 2.45
N LEU A 109 -0.94 6.66 1.92
CA LEU A 109 -0.13 7.80 2.34
C LEU A 109 -0.37 8.14 3.82
N GLY A 110 -1.61 7.95 4.31
CA GLY A 110 -1.92 8.00 5.73
C GLY A 110 -1.08 7.01 6.55
N THR A 111 -0.96 5.76 6.10
CA THR A 111 -0.09 4.75 6.74
C THR A 111 1.36 5.23 6.77
N ALA A 112 1.87 5.80 5.67
CA ALA A 112 3.23 6.33 5.61
C ALA A 112 3.45 7.44 6.64
N LEU A 113 2.54 8.41 6.75
CA LEU A 113 2.63 9.51 7.71
C LEU A 113 2.59 9.03 9.16
N ILE A 114 1.69 8.10 9.49
CA ILE A 114 1.60 7.51 10.84
C ILE A 114 2.90 6.76 11.16
N THR A 115 3.45 6.05 10.17
CA THR A 115 4.71 5.34 10.31
C THR A 115 5.86 6.32 10.57
N VAL A 116 5.97 7.43 9.83
CA VAL A 116 6.97 8.49 10.08
C VAL A 116 6.83 9.05 11.49
N ALA A 117 5.60 9.36 11.92
CA ALA A 117 5.34 9.91 13.25
C ALA A 117 5.79 8.93 14.35
N GLY A 118 5.37 7.66 14.28
CA GLY A 118 5.77 6.66 15.27
C GLY A 118 7.26 6.37 15.27
N MET A 119 7.90 6.34 14.09
CA MET A 119 9.36 6.24 13.96
C MET A 119 10.09 7.41 14.64
N SER A 120 9.62 8.65 14.42
CA SER A 120 10.21 9.83 15.03
C SER A 120 10.10 9.80 16.56
N LEU A 121 8.97 9.31 17.08
CA LEU A 121 8.76 9.13 18.51
C LEU A 121 9.72 8.09 19.10
N ILE A 122 9.86 6.93 18.45
CA ILE A 122 10.82 5.89 18.86
C ILE A 122 12.26 6.43 18.87
N TRP A 123 12.64 7.19 17.84
CA TRP A 123 13.97 7.76 17.73
C TRP A 123 14.32 8.67 18.91
N VAL A 124 13.42 9.60 19.24
CA VAL A 124 13.60 10.57 20.34
C VAL A 124 13.64 9.88 21.70
N LEU A 125 12.88 8.79 21.88
CA LEU A 125 12.86 8.05 23.14
C LEU A 125 14.12 7.19 23.35
N TYR A 126 14.73 6.69 22.27
CA TYR A 126 15.84 5.73 22.35
C TYR A 126 17.22 6.32 22.03
N THR A 127 17.29 7.52 21.45
CA THR A 127 18.56 8.14 21.04
C THR A 127 18.55 9.64 21.31
N ASN A 128 19.72 10.17 21.68
CA ASN A 128 19.97 11.62 21.72
C ASN A 128 20.57 12.15 20.40
N GLU A 129 20.69 11.30 19.37
CA GLU A 129 21.20 11.68 18.06
C GLU A 129 20.18 12.51 17.27
N PRO A 130 20.64 13.37 16.35
CA PRO A 130 19.74 14.09 15.46
C PRO A 130 18.95 13.12 14.58
N ILE A 131 17.65 13.39 14.42
CA ILE A 131 16.75 12.57 13.62
C ILE A 131 17.21 12.54 12.15
N PRO A 132 17.42 11.35 11.54
CA PRO A 132 17.77 11.22 10.12
C PRO A 132 16.54 11.42 9.22
N TRP A 133 16.03 12.66 9.18
CA TRP A 133 14.80 13.05 8.48
C TRP A 133 14.73 12.57 7.03
N ARG A 134 15.86 12.60 6.32
CA ARG A 134 15.95 12.17 4.93
C ARG A 134 15.51 10.71 4.75
N ILE A 135 16.04 9.80 5.56
CA ILE A 135 15.72 8.36 5.46
C ILE A 135 14.33 8.09 6.03
N MET A 136 13.99 8.73 7.15
CA MET A 136 12.68 8.59 7.78
C MET A 136 11.53 8.98 6.86
N LEU A 137 11.67 10.05 6.07
CA LEU A 137 10.63 10.51 5.15
C LEU A 137 10.65 9.75 3.83
N LEU A 138 11.83 9.61 3.21
CA LEU A 138 11.92 8.99 1.89
C LEU A 138 11.50 7.53 1.91
N GLN A 139 11.78 6.79 2.98
CA GLN A 139 11.48 5.36 2.99
C GLN A 139 9.97 5.06 2.90
N PRO A 140 9.10 5.55 3.81
CA PRO A 140 7.67 5.27 3.74
C PRO A 140 7.03 5.84 2.47
N ILE A 141 7.46 7.03 2.05
CA ILE A 141 6.94 7.68 0.83
C ILE A 141 7.30 6.86 -0.40
N ASN A 142 8.57 6.48 -0.58
CA ASN A 142 8.99 5.67 -1.72
C ASN A 142 8.28 4.32 -1.74
N ALA A 143 8.14 3.67 -0.58
CA ALA A 143 7.41 2.41 -0.47
C ALA A 143 5.94 2.56 -0.90
N SER A 144 5.26 3.62 -0.46
CA SER A 144 3.87 3.90 -0.87
C SER A 144 3.75 4.14 -2.37
N LEU A 145 4.64 4.94 -2.96
CA LEU A 145 4.66 5.17 -4.42
C LEU A 145 4.96 3.87 -5.18
N ALA A 146 5.85 3.04 -4.64
CA ALA A 146 6.23 1.79 -5.25
C ALA A 146 5.13 0.70 -5.19
N THR A 147 4.12 0.86 -4.33
CA THR A 147 2.98 -0.07 -4.25
C THR A 147 1.92 0.16 -5.33
N LEU A 148 1.92 1.29 -6.04
CA LEU A 148 0.87 1.67 -6.99
C LEU A 148 0.49 0.57 -8.01
N PRO A 149 1.43 -0.14 -8.64
CA PRO A 149 1.10 -1.24 -9.56
C PRO A 149 0.26 -2.33 -8.89
N VAL A 150 0.64 -2.73 -7.67
CA VAL A 150 -0.06 -3.78 -6.95
C VAL A 150 -1.44 -3.30 -6.50
N LEU A 151 -1.56 -2.05 -6.05
CA LEU A 151 -2.87 -1.46 -5.71
C LEU A 151 -3.83 -1.48 -6.91
N ALA A 152 -3.32 -1.18 -8.10
CA ALA A 152 -4.12 -1.21 -9.33
C ALA A 152 -4.56 -2.64 -9.71
N ILE A 153 -3.62 -3.59 -9.70
CA ILE A 153 -3.92 -5.01 -9.95
C ILE A 153 -4.96 -5.53 -8.95
N GLN A 154 -4.80 -5.15 -7.68
CA GLN A 154 -5.63 -5.62 -6.60
C GLN A 154 -7.04 -5.05 -6.65
N LEU A 155 -7.20 -3.74 -6.91
CA LEU A 155 -8.52 -3.16 -7.13
C LEU A 155 -9.20 -3.79 -8.35
N TRP A 156 -8.46 -3.97 -9.43
CA TRP A 156 -8.98 -4.64 -10.63
C TRP A 156 -9.51 -6.05 -10.33
N LEU A 157 -8.72 -6.89 -9.67
CA LEU A 157 -9.15 -8.22 -9.24
C LEU A 157 -10.37 -8.17 -8.31
N SER A 158 -10.36 -7.29 -7.31
CA SER A 158 -11.48 -7.14 -6.37
C SER A 158 -12.77 -6.67 -7.04
N THR A 159 -12.69 -5.90 -8.12
CA THR A 159 -13.88 -5.52 -8.93
C THR A 159 -14.39 -6.63 -9.82
N LEU A 160 -13.51 -7.50 -10.33
CA LEU A 160 -13.88 -8.61 -11.23
C LEU A 160 -14.59 -9.75 -10.51
N PHE A 161 -14.13 -10.12 -9.33
CA PHE A 161 -14.65 -11.27 -8.60
C PHE A 161 -15.67 -10.85 -7.55
N THR A 162 -16.87 -11.42 -7.62
CA THR A 162 -17.90 -11.26 -6.57
C THR A 162 -17.44 -11.87 -5.25
N ASN A 163 -16.83 -13.06 -5.31
CA ASN A 163 -16.23 -13.70 -4.15
C ASN A 163 -14.89 -13.04 -3.79
N GLN A 164 -14.89 -12.22 -2.73
CA GLN A 164 -13.71 -11.50 -2.25
C GLN A 164 -12.61 -12.40 -1.69
N ALA A 165 -12.88 -13.67 -1.37
CA ALA A 165 -11.86 -14.59 -0.87
C ALA A 165 -10.71 -14.77 -1.88
N PHE A 166 -11.02 -14.79 -3.19
CA PHE A 166 -10.00 -14.99 -4.22
C PHE A 166 -9.07 -13.77 -4.39
N PRO A 167 -9.57 -12.55 -4.65
CA PRO A 167 -8.72 -11.35 -4.66
C PRO A 167 -7.92 -11.16 -3.38
N LEU A 168 -8.55 -11.42 -2.22
CA LEU A 168 -7.89 -11.27 -0.93
C LEU A 168 -6.75 -12.28 -0.75
N ALA A 169 -6.98 -13.57 -1.06
CA ALA A 169 -5.92 -14.58 -1.00
C ALA A 169 -4.75 -14.22 -1.91
N PHE A 170 -5.01 -13.83 -3.16
CA PHE A 170 -3.98 -13.40 -4.10
C PHE A 170 -3.15 -12.23 -3.56
N GLY A 171 -3.83 -11.22 -3.00
CA GLY A 171 -3.20 -10.06 -2.38
C GLY A 171 -2.34 -10.42 -1.17
N ILE A 172 -2.83 -11.28 -0.29
CA ILE A 172 -2.10 -11.74 0.90
C ILE A 172 -0.86 -12.53 0.51
N PHE A 173 -0.98 -13.51 -0.40
CA PHE A 173 0.17 -14.30 -0.86
C PHE A 173 1.22 -13.41 -1.53
N GLY A 174 0.80 -12.47 -2.36
CA GLY A 174 1.71 -11.50 -2.98
C GLY A 174 2.39 -10.59 -1.95
N SER A 175 1.66 -10.16 -0.92
CA SER A 175 2.22 -9.37 0.18
C SER A 175 3.28 -10.17 0.94
N ILE A 176 3.00 -11.43 1.30
CA ILE A 176 3.98 -12.30 1.96
C ILE A 176 5.21 -12.52 1.07
N ALA A 177 4.99 -12.78 -0.22
CA ALA A 177 6.07 -12.96 -1.18
C ALA A 177 7.02 -11.75 -1.22
N SER A 178 6.49 -10.52 -1.10
CA SER A 178 7.29 -9.29 -1.13
C SER A 178 8.48 -9.27 -0.16
N LEU A 179 8.38 -9.97 0.97
CA LEU A 179 9.46 -10.09 1.97
C LEU A 179 10.71 -10.79 1.42
N PHE A 180 10.52 -11.67 0.43
CA PHE A 180 11.56 -12.51 -0.14
C PHE A 180 11.98 -12.07 -1.55
N LEU A 181 11.03 -11.56 -2.34
CA LEU A 181 11.25 -11.27 -3.77
C LEU A 181 12.40 -10.30 -4.03
N ALA A 182 12.56 -9.26 -3.22
CA ALA A 182 13.65 -8.29 -3.43
C ALA A 182 15.06 -8.87 -3.16
N ARG A 183 15.16 -9.98 -2.42
CA ARG A 183 16.43 -10.58 -1.97
C ARG A 183 16.93 -11.68 -2.90
N THR A 184 16.12 -12.12 -3.86
CA THR A 184 16.52 -13.15 -4.82
C THR A 184 17.60 -12.65 -5.79
N SER A 185 18.46 -13.54 -6.26
CA SER A 185 19.42 -13.24 -7.35
C SER A 185 18.76 -13.23 -8.74
N ILE A 186 17.54 -13.77 -8.86
CA ILE A 186 16.86 -13.98 -10.14
C ILE A 186 16.17 -12.70 -10.61
N LEU A 187 16.61 -12.15 -11.75
CA LEU A 187 16.10 -10.89 -12.32
C LEU A 187 14.59 -10.90 -12.59
N TRP A 188 14.04 -11.96 -13.17
CA TRP A 188 12.60 -12.04 -13.49
C TRP A 188 11.70 -11.94 -12.26
N ILE A 189 12.18 -12.46 -11.12
CA ILE A 189 11.45 -12.42 -9.85
C ILE A 189 11.53 -11.01 -9.22
N LYS A 190 12.65 -10.30 -9.43
CA LYS A 190 12.84 -8.88 -9.03
C LYS A 190 12.06 -7.88 -9.87
N ILE A 191 11.57 -8.28 -11.05
CA ILE A 191 10.74 -7.40 -11.90
C ILE A 191 9.26 -7.54 -11.52
N LEU A 192 8.89 -8.47 -10.63
CA LEU A 192 7.51 -8.59 -10.17
C LEU A 192 7.09 -7.35 -9.38
N PRO A 193 5.87 -6.81 -9.60
CA PRO A 193 5.39 -5.61 -8.93
C PRO A 193 5.46 -5.64 -7.40
N TRP A 194 5.30 -6.82 -6.79
CA TRP A 194 5.38 -7.03 -5.34
C TRP A 194 6.78 -6.80 -4.76
N SER A 195 7.83 -6.82 -5.59
CA SER A 195 9.20 -6.57 -5.15
C SER A 195 9.57 -5.08 -5.10
N TYR A 196 8.85 -4.24 -5.86
CA TYR A 196 9.19 -2.82 -6.03
C TYR A 196 9.23 -2.03 -4.71
N PRO A 197 8.31 -2.22 -3.74
CA PRO A 197 8.36 -1.47 -2.49
C PRO A 197 9.64 -1.72 -1.70
N ALA A 198 10.12 -2.97 -1.68
CA ALA A 198 11.36 -3.31 -0.99
C ALA A 198 12.60 -2.79 -1.73
N LEU A 199 12.57 -2.76 -3.08
CA LEU A 199 13.65 -2.25 -3.93
C LEU A 199 13.72 -0.71 -3.95
N SER A 200 12.64 -0.02 -3.58
CA SER A 200 12.53 1.44 -3.52
C SER A 200 13.15 2.08 -2.26
N SER A 201 13.75 1.26 -1.41
CA SER A 201 14.39 1.66 -0.16
C SER A 201 15.58 2.62 -0.39
N PRO A 202 15.60 3.84 0.19
CA PRO A 202 16.73 4.78 0.13
C PRO A 202 18.09 4.21 0.58
N LEU A 203 18.10 3.08 1.29
CA LEU A 203 19.30 2.35 1.67
C LEU A 203 19.97 1.65 0.47
N MET A 204 19.28 1.48 -0.65
CA MET A 204 19.80 0.91 -1.88
C MET A 204 20.28 2.02 -2.84
N LYS A 205 21.41 1.82 -3.52
CA LYS A 205 22.01 2.83 -4.42
C LYS A 205 21.08 3.27 -5.56
N GLU A 206 20.28 2.36 -6.11
CA GLU A 206 19.46 2.57 -7.32
C GLU A 206 17.96 2.66 -7.03
N HIS A 207 17.57 3.01 -5.81
CA HIS A 207 16.18 2.98 -5.36
C HIS A 207 15.21 3.86 -6.19
N MET A 208 15.69 4.99 -6.72
CA MET A 208 14.86 5.90 -7.52
C MET A 208 14.41 5.30 -8.84
N ILE A 209 15.21 4.41 -9.45
CA ILE A 209 14.83 3.71 -10.68
C ILE A 209 13.59 2.86 -10.42
N TRP A 210 13.56 2.14 -9.31
CA TRP A 210 12.41 1.31 -8.91
C TRP A 210 11.17 2.12 -8.59
N VAL A 211 11.32 3.32 -7.99
CA VAL A 211 10.19 4.25 -7.82
C VAL A 211 9.62 4.67 -9.17
N ILE A 212 10.46 5.06 -10.13
CA ILE A 212 10.01 5.50 -11.47
C ILE A 212 9.34 4.34 -12.23
N VAL A 213 9.92 3.14 -12.18
CA VAL A 213 9.36 1.92 -12.78
C VAL A 213 8.02 1.57 -12.15
N ALA A 214 7.89 1.70 -10.83
CA ALA A 214 6.63 1.44 -10.16
C ALA A 214 5.56 2.51 -10.46
N LEU A 215 5.94 3.78 -10.56
CA LEU A 215 5.02 4.84 -10.96
C LEU A 215 4.50 4.61 -12.38
N SER A 216 5.39 4.32 -13.33
CA SER A 216 5.01 4.08 -14.72
C SER A 216 4.14 2.83 -14.87
N ALA A 217 4.53 1.71 -14.25
CA ALA A 217 3.72 0.50 -14.19
C ALA A 217 2.37 0.74 -13.51
N GLY A 218 2.34 1.54 -12.45
CA GLY A 218 1.13 1.90 -11.70
C GLY A 218 0.13 2.66 -12.56
N VAL A 219 0.60 3.64 -13.34
CA VAL A 219 -0.23 4.37 -14.31
C VAL A 219 -0.77 3.43 -15.39
N ILE A 220 0.07 2.54 -15.93
CA ILE A 220 -0.33 1.57 -16.96
C ILE A 220 -1.41 0.62 -16.41
N PHE A 221 -1.18 -0.03 -15.27
CA PHE A 221 -2.15 -0.96 -14.68
C PHE A 221 -3.45 -0.26 -14.26
N THR A 222 -3.37 0.97 -13.76
CA THR A 222 -4.56 1.79 -13.45
C THR A 222 -5.35 2.10 -14.71
N GLY A 223 -4.67 2.47 -15.80
CA GLY A 223 -5.29 2.73 -17.10
C GLY A 223 -5.98 1.48 -17.66
N LEU A 224 -5.29 0.34 -17.67
CA LEU A 224 -5.85 -0.94 -18.10
C LEU A 224 -7.05 -1.37 -17.24
N GLY A 225 -6.93 -1.28 -15.91
CA GLY A 225 -8.01 -1.57 -14.99
C GLY A 225 -9.23 -0.68 -15.23
N THR A 226 -9.01 0.62 -15.48
CA THR A 226 -10.07 1.57 -15.82
C THR A 226 -10.77 1.21 -17.13
N LEU A 227 -9.99 0.91 -18.18
CA LEU A 227 -10.54 0.52 -19.49
C LEU A 227 -11.37 -0.75 -19.39
N GLN A 228 -10.87 -1.78 -18.69
CA GLN A 228 -11.62 -3.01 -18.51
C GLN A 228 -12.89 -2.78 -17.67
N PHE A 229 -12.80 -2.00 -16.60
CA PHE A 229 -13.95 -1.66 -15.76
C PHE A 229 -15.05 -0.95 -16.55
N THR A 230 -14.70 -0.03 -17.46
CA THR A 230 -15.71 0.67 -18.28
C THR A 230 -16.49 -0.27 -19.20
N LYS A 231 -15.83 -1.33 -19.70
CA LYS A 231 -16.41 -2.34 -20.59
C LYS A 231 -17.11 -3.47 -19.84
N HIS A 232 -16.89 -3.60 -18.53
CA HIS A 232 -17.44 -4.68 -17.75
C HIS A 232 -18.93 -4.47 -17.47
N GLU A 233 -19.73 -5.51 -17.72
CA GLU A 233 -21.16 -5.52 -17.43
C GLU A 233 -21.40 -6.31 -16.14
N PHE A 234 -21.85 -5.60 -15.11
CA PHE A 234 -22.22 -6.21 -13.83
C PHE A 234 -23.60 -6.85 -13.96
N LYS A 235 -23.67 -8.17 -13.78
CA LYS A 235 -24.90 -8.97 -13.86
C LYS A 235 -25.80 -8.81 -12.63
#